data_AF-E1KW85-F1
#
_entry.id   AF-E1KW85-F1
#
_cell.length_a   1.000
_cell.length_b   1.000
_cell.length_c   1.000
_cell.angle_alpha   90.00
_cell.angle_beta   90.00
_cell.angle_gamma   90.00
#
_symmetry.space_group_name_H-M   'P 1'
#
loop_
_entity.id
_entity.type
_entity.pdbx_description
1 polymer ?
#
loop_
_entity_poly.entity_id
_entity_poly.type
_entity_poly.pdbx_seq_one_letter_code
_entity_poly.pdbx_strand_id
1 'polypeptide(L)' 'MVDSIYLITDYIMYPAKILLGMFGLDRSIIDWSPLVTLIFLQIIGSLIIGLI' A
#
# COMPACT_ATOMS: atom_id res chain seq x y z
N MET A 1 -17.85 -6.22 -11.32
CA MET A 1 -17.04 -5.02 -11.67
C MET A 1 -16.44 -4.39 -10.42
N VAL A 2 -17.25 -4.09 -9.41
CA VAL A 2 -16.79 -3.57 -8.11
C VAL A 2 -15.82 -4.53 -7.40
N ASP A 3 -16.09 -5.84 -7.43
CA ASP A 3 -15.21 -6.85 -6.82
C ASP A 3 -13.82 -6.90 -7.43
N SER A 4 -13.71 -6.63 -8.74
CA SER A 4 -12.43 -6.62 -9.46
C SER A 4 -11.56 -5.45 -9.02
N ILE A 5 -12.16 -4.30 -8.72
CA ILE A 5 -11.44 -3.12 -8.19
C ILE A 5 -10.93 -3.45 -6.79
N TYR A 6 -11.78 -4.00 -5.92
CA TYR A 6 -11.36 -4.40 -4.57
C TYR A 6 -10.23 -5.45 -4.59
N LEU A 7 -10.30 -6.44 -5.46
CA LEU A 7 -9.24 -7.45 -5.63
C LEU A 7 -7.90 -6.83 -6.03
N ILE A 8 -7.91 -5.91 -7.00
CA ILE A 8 -6.70 -5.23 -7.46
C ILE A 8 -6.16 -4.32 -6.35
N THR A 9 -7.03 -3.54 -5.71
CA THR A 9 -6.62 -2.65 -4.61
C THR A 9 -6.03 -3.43 -3.45
N ASP A 10 -6.63 -4.57 -3.08
CA ASP A 10 -6.12 -5.42 -2.00
C ASP A 10 -4.75 -6.01 -2.32
N TYR A 11 -4.54 -6.43 -3.58
CA TYR A 11 -3.25 -6.94 -4.04
C TYR A 11 -2.15 -5.87 -4.00
N ILE A 12 -2.47 -4.63 -4.40
CA ILE A 12 -1.53 -3.50 -4.36
C ILE A 12 -1.23 -3.09 -2.91
N MET A 13 -2.20 -3.22 -2.00
CA MET A 13 -2.03 -2.89 -0.58
C MET A 13 -1.33 -3.97 0.24
N TYR A 14 -1.24 -5.20 -0.26
CA TYR A 14 -0.68 -6.34 0.47
C TYR A 14 0.72 -6.09 1.07
N PRO A 15 1.69 -5.48 0.36
CA PRO A 15 3.00 -5.19 0.94
C PRO A 15 2.93 -4.21 2.12
N ALA A 16 2.03 -3.21 2.04
CA ALA A 16 1.82 -2.24 3.11
C ALA A 16 1.20 -2.89 4.35
N LYS A 17 0.25 -3.82 4.16
CA LYS A 17 -0.35 -4.61 5.25
C LYS A 17 0.70 -5.45 5.97
N ILE A 18 1.61 -6.10 5.23
CA ILE A 18 2.72 -6.84 5.83
C ILE A 18 3.61 -5.91 6.65
N LEU A 19 4.03 -4.77 6.08
CA LEU A 19 4.87 -3.80 6.77
C LEU A 19 4.23 -3.31 8.07
N LEU A 20 2.95 -2.90 8.01
CA LEU A 20 2.21 -2.45 9.19
C LEU A 20 2.08 -3.56 10.25
N GLY A 21 1.87 -4.80 9.83
CA GLY A 21 1.86 -5.96 10.73
C GLY A 21 3.21 -6.22 11.40
N MET A 22 4.33 -6.00 10.70
CA MET A 22 5.67 -6.10 11.29
C MET A 22 5.92 -5.06 12.39
N PHE A 23 5.28 -3.88 12.29
CA PHE A 23 5.35 -2.82 13.31
C PHE A 23 4.22 -2.89 14.35
N GLY A 24 3.35 -3.91 14.29
CA GLY A 24 2.19 -4.06 15.19
C GLY A 24 1.10 -2.99 15.02
N LEU A 25 1.09 -2.30 13.87
CA LEU A 25 0.13 -1.25 13.53
C LEU A 25 -1.14 -1.79 12.85
N ASP A 26 -1.16 -3.10 12.54
CA ASP A 26 -2.31 -3.84 12.01
C ASP A 26 -3.50 -3.91 12.98
N ARG A 27 -3.25 -3.71 14.28
CA ARG A 27 -4.28 -3.72 15.35
C ARG A 27 -4.87 -2.35 15.65
N SER A 28 -4.47 -1.33 14.91
CA SER A 28 -4.96 0.02 15.14
C SER A 28 -6.42 0.18 14.67
N ILE A 29 -7.14 1.14 15.26
CA ILE A 29 -8.54 1.43 14.94
C ILE A 29 -8.69 1.95 13.49
N ILE A 30 -7.59 2.46 12.91
CA ILE A 30 -7.54 3.07 11.59
C ILE A 30 -6.67 2.18 10.70
N ASP A 31 -7.21 1.73 9.56
CA ASP A 31 -6.39 1.02 8.57
C ASP A 31 -5.47 2.01 7.85
N TRP A 32 -4.18 1.98 8.21
CA TRP A 32 -3.14 2.80 7.58
C TRP A 32 -2.63 2.23 6.26
N SER A 33 -3.06 1.02 5.87
CA SER A 33 -2.55 0.32 4.67
C SER A 33 -2.68 1.16 3.40
N PRO A 34 -3.83 1.80 3.11
CA PRO A 34 -3.99 2.61 1.90
C PRO A 34 -2.99 3.77 1.84
N LEU A 35 -2.74 4.42 2.98
CA LEU A 35 -1.83 5.57 3.06
C LEU A 35 -0.38 5.13 2.85
N VAL A 36 0.04 4.06 3.52
CA VAL A 36 1.38 3.50 3.34
C VAL A 36 1.60 3.06 1.89
N THR A 37 0.60 2.42 1.27
CA THR A 37 0.64 2.04 -0.14
C THR A 37 0.84 3.24 -1.06
N LEU A 38 0.13 4.35 -0.84
CA LEU A 38 0.28 5.57 -1.64
C LEU A 38 1.69 6.16 -1.54
N ILE A 39 2.25 6.24 -0.33
CA ILE A 39 3.63 6.72 -0.12
C ILE A 39 4.61 5.81 -0.87
N PHE A 40 4.44 4.51 -0.77
CA PHE A 40 5.32 3.53 -1.41
C PHE A 40 5.29 3.66 -2.95
N LEU A 41 4.10 3.80 -3.52
CA LEU A 41 3.93 4.01 -4.96
C LEU A 41 4.55 5.34 -5.41
N GLN A 42 4.43 6.40 -4.61
CA GLN A 42 5.03 7.69 -4.92
C GLN A 42 6.56 7.63 -4.90
N ILE A 43 7.15 6.92 -3.93
CA ILE A 43 8.60 6.69 -3.85
C ILE A 43 9.06 5.91 -5.10
N ILE A 44 8.41 4.78 -5.41
CA ILE A 44 8.75 3.97 -6.59
C ILE A 44 8.61 4.80 -7.87
N GLY A 45 7.52 5.53 -8.04
CA GLY A 45 7.29 6.39 -9.20
C GLY A 45 8.36 7.47 -9.34
N SER A 46 8.76 8.11 -8.22
CA SER A 46 9.83 9.10 -8.21
C SER A 46 11.20 8.52 -8.56
N LEU A 47 11.50 7.30 -8.11
CA LEU A 47 12.74 6.60 -8.45
C LEU A 47 12.79 6.24 -9.92
N ILE A 48 11.67 5.78 -10.49
CA ILE A 48 11.57 5.47 -11.93
C ILE A 48 11.79 6.74 -12.76
N ILE A 49 11.12 7.84 -12.41
CA ILE A 49 11.25 9.10 -13.15
C ILE A 49 12.66 9.69 -12.99
N GLY A 50 13.27 9.59 -11.81
CA GLY A 50 14.61 10.10 -11.55
C GLY A 50 15.75 9.27 -12.16
N LEU A 51 15.46 8.04 -12.62
CA LEU A 51 16.41 7.16 -13.33
C LEU A 51 16.39 7.36 -14.85
N ILE A 52 15.37 8.02 -15.39
CA ILE A 52 15.23 8.39 -16.82
C ILE A 52 15.91 9.75 -17.04
#